data_AF-A0A352TSH6-F1
#
_entry.id   AF-A0A352TSH6-F1
#
_cell.length_a   1.000
_cell.length_b   1.000
_cell.length_c   1.000
_cell.angle_alpha   90.00
_cell.angle_beta   90.00
_cell.angle_gamma   90.00
#
_symmetry.space_group_name_H-M   'P 1'
#
loop_
_entity.id
_entity.type
_entity.pdbx_description
1 polymer ?
#
loop_
_entity_poly.entity_id
_entity_poly.type
_entity_poly.pdbx_seq_one_letter_code
_entity_poly.pdbx_strand_id
1 'polypeptide(L)' 'SGNFNNFGVIYFITGGGPNDGKPSLGFAGDTDILISWMYKLTVDYSIYNMASVFSVLIFLFVGSVTAWNLSRTRAFQED' A
#
# COMPACT_ATOMS: atom_id res chain seq x y z
N SER A 1 -8.78 17.49 3.16
CA SER A 1 -8.76 16.26 2.35
C SER A 1 -7.32 15.88 2.05
N GLY A 2 -6.71 15.03 2.89
CA GLY A 2 -5.35 14.54 2.68
C GLY A 2 -5.40 13.20 1.93
N ASN A 3 -4.90 13.17 0.70
CA ASN A 3 -4.93 12.00 -0.16
C ASN A 3 -3.79 11.04 0.21
N PHE A 4 -3.95 10.33 1.33
CA PHE A 4 -2.91 9.50 1.96
C PHE A 4 -2.46 8.31 1.08
N ASN A 5 -3.34 7.85 0.18
CA ASN A 5 -3.08 6.75 -0.75
C ASN A 5 -3.28 7.24 -2.20
N ASN A 6 -2.51 8.26 -2.62
CA ASN A 6 -2.66 8.88 -3.94
C ASN A 6 -2.11 8.01 -5.08
N PHE A 7 -2.62 6.77 -5.18
CA PHE A 7 -2.19 5.73 -6.12
C PHE A 7 -2.21 6.23 -7.56
N GLY A 8 -3.30 6.88 -7.98
CA GLY A 8 -3.46 7.32 -9.36
C GLY A 8 -2.36 8.28 -9.81
N VAL A 9 -1.98 9.26 -8.98
CA VAL A 9 -0.92 10.20 -9.33
C VAL A 9 0.44 9.52 -9.37
N ILE A 10 0.75 8.68 -8.37
CA ILE A 10 2.07 8.03 -8.27
C ILE A 10 2.25 7.01 -9.38
N TYR A 11 1.23 6.20 -9.67
CA TYR A 11 1.32 5.17 -10.70
C TYR A 11 1.33 5.78 -12.11
N PHE A 12 0.42 6.72 -12.41
CA PHE A 12 0.27 7.22 -13.78
C PHE A 12 1.19 8.40 -14.13
N ILE A 13 1.62 9.21 -13.17
CA ILE A 13 2.40 10.43 -13.45
C ILE A 13 3.89 10.22 -13.14
N THR A 14 4.24 9.65 -11.98
CA THR A 14 5.65 9.44 -11.62
C THR A 14 6.14 8.03 -11.95
N GLY A 15 5.23 7.07 -12.10
CA GLY A 15 5.57 5.68 -12.40
C GLY A 15 6.53 5.07 -11.38
N GLY A 16 6.51 5.52 -10.13
CA GLY A 16 7.46 5.09 -9.08
C GLY A 16 8.84 5.76 -9.11
N GLY A 17 9.17 6.55 -10.12
CA GLY A 17 10.42 7.32 -10.16
C GLY A 17 11.65 6.51 -10.61
N PRO A 18 12.88 7.03 -10.41
CA PRO A 18 14.09 6.32 -10.80
C PRO A 18 14.23 4.99 -10.06
N ASN A 19 14.98 4.06 -10.65
CA ASN A 19 15.30 2.74 -10.09
C ASN A 19 14.16 1.70 -10.06
N ASP A 20 12.99 2.04 -10.60
CA ASP A 20 11.89 1.09 -10.78
C ASP A 20 12.32 -0.18 -11.55
N GLY A 21 11.82 -1.33 -11.12
CA GLY A 21 12.12 -2.62 -11.76
C GLY A 21 13.51 -3.22 -11.50
N LYS A 22 14.36 -2.58 -10.67
CA LYS A 22 15.66 -3.15 -10.31
C LYS A 22 15.51 -4.29 -9.29
N PRO A 23 15.98 -5.53 -9.59
CA PRO A 23 15.89 -6.66 -8.66
C PRO A 23 16.65 -6.43 -7.35
N SER A 24 17.76 -5.68 -7.39
CA SER A 24 18.56 -5.34 -6.21
C SER A 24 17.82 -4.44 -5.21
N LEU A 25 16.74 -3.79 -5.63
CA LEU A 25 15.89 -2.92 -4.81
C LEU A 25 14.49 -3.52 -4.62
N GLY A 26 14.31 -4.82 -4.91
CA GLY A 26 13.02 -5.48 -4.77
C GLY A 26 11.94 -4.98 -5.74
N PHE A 27 12.35 -4.48 -6.92
CA PHE A 27 11.44 -3.94 -7.95
C PHE A 27 10.62 -2.71 -7.50
N ALA A 28 11.08 -1.98 -6.48
CA ALA A 28 10.46 -0.74 -6.02
C ALA A 28 11.13 0.48 -6.67
N GLY A 29 10.32 1.47 -7.07
CA GLY A 29 10.82 2.81 -7.41
C GLY A 29 10.92 3.70 -6.17
N ASP A 30 11.79 4.72 -6.23
CA ASP A 30 12.08 5.62 -5.10
C ASP A 30 10.87 6.43 -4.60
N THR A 31 9.85 6.61 -5.46
CA THR A 31 8.62 7.36 -5.15
C THR A 31 7.38 6.48 -5.04
N ASP A 32 7.54 5.15 -5.13
CA ASP A 32 6.41 4.24 -4.99
C ASP A 32 5.90 4.20 -3.55
N ILE A 33 4.58 4.24 -3.41
CA ILE A 33 3.90 3.90 -2.15
C ILE A 33 3.58 2.41 -2.15
N LEU A 34 3.41 1.82 -0.95
CA LEU A 34 3.20 0.37 -0.79
C LEU A 34 2.14 -0.20 -1.75
N ILE A 35 1.05 0.52 -1.97
CA ILE A 35 -0.02 0.08 -2.87
C ILE A 35 0.38 0.16 -4.36
N SER A 36 1.15 1.18 -4.80
CA SER A 36 1.63 1.27 -6.19
C SER A 36 2.69 0.22 -6.49
N TRP A 37 3.59 -0.02 -5.55
CA TRP A 37 4.59 -1.06 -5.67
C TRP A 37 3.98 -2.47 -5.72
N MET A 38 3.04 -2.80 -4.82
CA MET A 38 2.37 -4.10 -4.84
C MET A 38 1.58 -4.33 -6.14
N TYR A 39 1.00 -3.28 -6.72
CA TYR A 39 0.34 -3.36 -8.01
C TYR A 39 1.32 -3.70 -9.14
N LYS A 40 2.47 -3.03 -9.20
CA LYS A 40 3.52 -3.33 -10.18
C LYS A 40 4.05 -4.76 -10.03
N LEU A 41 4.27 -5.21 -8.80
CA LEU A 41 4.71 -6.58 -8.54
C LEU A 41 3.73 -7.60 -9.13
N THR A 42 2.42 -7.40 -8.99
CA THR A 42 1.43 -8.36 -9.49
C THR A 42 1.16 -8.22 -10.99
N VAL A 43 1.03 -7.00 -11.48
CA VAL A 43 0.59 -6.72 -12.87
C VAL A 43 1.76 -6.66 -13.84
N ASP A 44 2.83 -5.94 -13.49
CA ASP A 44 3.94 -5.69 -14.42
C ASP A 44 5.00 -6.82 -14.35
N TYR A 45 5.28 -7.31 -13.14
CA TYR A 45 6.32 -8.32 -12.91
C TYR A 45 5.79 -9.74 -12.63
N SER A 46 4.47 -9.91 -12.43
CA SER A 46 3.85 -11.21 -12.09
C SER A 46 4.44 -11.92 -10.86
N ILE A 47 4.95 -11.15 -9.90
CA ILE A 47 5.50 -11.57 -8.60
C ILE A 47 4.39 -11.53 -7.54
N TYR A 48 3.52 -12.55 -7.57
CA TYR A 48 2.37 -12.63 -6.67
C TYR A 48 2.71 -13.04 -5.23
N ASN A 49 3.77 -13.82 -5.05
CA ASN A 49 4.20 -14.31 -3.73
C ASN A 49 4.56 -13.16 -2.80
N MET A 50 5.39 -12.22 -3.26
CA MET A 50 5.82 -11.08 -2.45
C MET A 50 4.64 -10.13 -2.19
N ALA A 51 3.88 -9.78 -3.22
CA ALA A 51 2.72 -8.90 -3.09
C ALA A 51 1.65 -9.46 -2.13
N SER A 52 1.40 -10.77 -2.16
CA SER A 52 0.42 -11.42 -1.27
C SER A 52 0.83 -11.32 0.21
N VAL A 53 2.11 -11.55 0.53
CA VAL A 53 2.63 -11.42 1.90
C VAL A 53 2.43 -9.99 2.41
N PHE A 54 2.82 -8.99 1.63
CA PHE A 54 2.65 -7.59 2.04
C PHE A 54 1.18 -7.16 2.14
N SER A 55 0.30 -7.70 1.29
CA SER A 55 -1.16 -7.48 1.37
C SER A 55 -1.74 -7.96 2.71
N VAL A 56 -1.35 -9.15 3.17
CA VAL A 56 -1.79 -9.66 4.48
C VAL A 56 -1.22 -8.82 5.62
N LEU A 57 0.05 -8.41 5.55
CA LEU A 57 0.68 -7.58 6.58
C LEU A 57 0.00 -6.22 6.72
N ILE A 58 -0.30 -5.54 5.61
CA ILE A 58 -0.98 -4.24 5.66
C ILE A 58 -2.43 -4.39 6.12
N PHE A 59 -3.11 -5.48 5.76
CA PHE A 59 -4.45 -5.78 6.27
C PHE A 59 -4.46 -5.91 7.80
N LEU A 60 -3.50 -6.64 8.37
CA LEU A 60 -3.38 -6.77 9.84
C LEU A 60 -3.01 -5.43 10.49
N PHE A 61 -2.12 -4.65 9.88
CA PHE A 61 -1.72 -3.35 10.42
C PHE A 61 -2.89 -2.35 10.39
N VAL A 62 -3.50 -2.13 9.23
CA VAL A 62 -4.64 -1.21 9.09
C VAL A 62 -5.84 -1.72 9.87
N GLY A 63 -6.09 -3.03 9.86
CA GLY A 63 -7.17 -3.66 10.62
C GLY A 63 -7.02 -3.48 12.12
N SER A 64 -5.82 -3.68 12.69
CA SER A 64 -5.57 -3.45 14.12
C SER A 64 -5.68 -1.97 14.51
N VAL A 65 -5.13 -1.06 13.71
CA VAL A 65 -5.25 0.38 13.92
C VAL A 65 -6.71 0.83 13.82
N THR A 66 -7.46 0.31 12.84
CA THR A 66 -8.88 0.61 12.65
C THR A 66 -9.69 0.07 13.81
N ALA A 67 -9.48 -1.18 14.23
CA ALA A 67 -10.15 -1.77 15.37
C ALA A 67 -9.90 -0.95 16.64
N TRP A 68 -8.65 -0.53 16.88
CA TRP A 68 -8.32 0.31 18.03
C TRP A 68 -8.99 1.69 17.98
N ASN A 69 -8.99 2.33 16.81
CA ASN A 69 -9.68 3.61 16.63
C ASN A 69 -11.19 3.47 16.80
N LEU A 70 -11.80 2.40 16.27
CA LEU A 70 -13.23 2.12 16.43
C LEU A 70 -13.60 1.86 17.89
N SER A 71 -12.79 1.09 18.64
CA SER A 71 -13.01 0.87 20.07
C SER A 71 -12.93 2.14 20.91
N ARG A 72 -12.23 3.18 20.43
CA ARG A 72 -12.10 4.48 21.12
C ARG A 72 -13.08 5.53 20.59
N THR A 73 -13.72 5.28 19.45
CA THR A 73 -14.70 6.19 18.85
C THR A 73 -16.04 5.97 19.51
N ARG A 74 -16.71 7.07 19.91
CA ARG A 74 -17.99 7.11 20.65
C ARG A 74 -19.19 6.55 19.88
N ALA A 75 -18.98 5.83 18.79
CA ALA A 75 -20.03 5.19 17.99
C ALA A 75 -20.69 3.99 18.70
N PHE A 76 -20.12 3.53 19.82
CA PHE A 76 -20.75 2.58 20.76
C PHE A 76 -21.33 3.29 22.01
N GLN A 77 -21.50 4.61 21.93
CA GLN A 77 -22.04 5.43 23.01
C GLN A 77 -23.32 6.11 22.54
N GLU A 78 -24.19 5.33 21.89
CA GLU A 78 -25.62 5.61 21.75
C GLU A 78 -26.36 4.33 22.19
N ASP A 79 -27.07 4.50 23.32
CA ASP A 79 -27.91 3.61 24.15
C ASP A 79 -27.26 2.48 24.97
#